data_AF-A0A2V9KHP8-F1
#
_entry.id   AF-A0A2V9KHP8-F1
#
_cell.length_a   1.000
_cell.length_b   1.000
_cell.length_c   1.000
_cell.angle_alpha   90.00
_cell.angle_beta   90.00
_cell.angle_gamma   90.00
#
_symmetry.space_group_name_H-M   'P 1'
#
loop_
_entity.id
_entity.type
_entity.pdbx_description
1 polymer ?
#
loop_
_entity_poly.entity_id
_entity_poly.type
_entity_poly.pdbx_seq_one_letter_code
_entity_poly.pdbx_strand_id
1 'polypeptide(L)' 'MLGVTRQALNNVVNGKAAISPEMAIRLAKAFGSTAETWLRMQVAYDLAAARKDENKIKVRRQHLEELHAH' A
#
# COMPACT_ATOMS: atom_id res chain seq x y z
N MET A 1 14.56 3.55 -22.39
CA MET A 1 14.58 2.68 -21.19
C MET A 1 13.30 2.93 -20.41
N LEU A 2 12.53 1.91 -20.03
CA LEU A 2 11.17 2.01 -19.47
C LEU A 2 11.07 2.69 -18.07
N GLY A 3 12.10 3.41 -17.59
CA GLY A 3 12.05 4.12 -16.29
C GLY A 3 11.91 3.23 -15.05
N VAL A 4 11.70 1.92 -15.23
CA VAL A 4 11.61 0.88 -14.22
C VAL A 4 12.47 -0.28 -14.68
N THR A 5 13.45 -0.70 -13.86
CA THR A 5 14.28 -1.86 -14.17
C THR A 5 13.46 -3.14 -14.05
N ARG A 6 13.79 -4.17 -14.84
CA ARG A 6 13.18 -5.52 -14.67
C ARG A 6 13.30 -6.01 -13.23
N GLN A 7 14.36 -5.63 -12.54
CA GLN A 7 14.57 -5.96 -11.13
C GLN A 7 13.55 -5.28 -10.21
N ALA A 8 13.20 -4.00 -10.45
CA ALA A 8 12.14 -3.33 -9.70
C ALA A 8 10.77 -3.99 -9.95
N LEU A 9 10.46 -4.34 -11.20
CA LEU A 9 9.24 -5.11 -11.51
C LEU A 9 9.26 -6.48 -10.81
N ASN A 10 10.40 -7.19 -10.85
CA ASN A 10 10.56 -8.48 -10.19
C ASN A 10 10.41 -8.36 -8.66
N ASN A 11 10.90 -7.29 -8.06
CA ASN A 11 10.76 -7.06 -6.63
C ASN A 11 9.31 -6.73 -6.24
N VAL A 12 8.57 -6.00 -7.08
CA VAL A 12 7.14 -5.74 -6.89
C VAL A 12 6.33 -7.03 -7.04
N VAL A 13 6.55 -7.81 -8.11
CA VAL A 13 5.83 -9.08 -8.38
C VAL A 13 6.09 -10.12 -7.29
N ASN A 14 7.29 -10.15 -6.73
CA ASN A 14 7.63 -11.08 -5.64
C ASN A 14 7.30 -10.55 -4.23
N GLY A 15 6.64 -9.38 -4.11
CA GLY A 15 6.34 -8.77 -2.81
C GLY A 15 7.58 -8.40 -1.99
N LYS A 16 8.74 -8.28 -2.64
CA LYS A 16 10.05 -7.96 -2.03
C LYS A 16 10.34 -6.46 -1.95
N ALA A 17 9.52 -5.62 -2.58
CA ALA A 17 9.57 -4.17 -2.45
C ALA A 17 8.16 -3.60 -2.41
N ALA A 18 7.87 -2.78 -1.40
CA ALA A 18 6.63 -2.00 -1.35
C ALA A 18 6.62 -0.98 -2.49
N ILE A 19 5.47 -0.79 -3.14
CA ILE A 19 5.27 0.25 -4.15
C ILE A 19 5.24 1.61 -3.44
N SER A 20 6.34 2.37 -3.52
CA SER A 20 6.36 3.78 -3.12
C SER A 20 5.57 4.67 -4.09
N PRO A 21 5.18 5.89 -3.69
CA PRO A 21 4.52 6.83 -4.61
C PRO A 21 5.31 7.11 -5.89
N GLU A 22 6.65 7.26 -5.78
CA GLU A 22 7.50 7.45 -6.96
C GLU A 22 7.48 6.22 -7.88
N MET A 23 7.52 5.01 -7.31
CA MET A 23 7.43 3.77 -8.07
C MET A 23 6.06 3.64 -8.74
N ALA A 24 4.97 4.01 -8.06
CA ALA A 24 3.63 4.01 -8.63
C ALA A 24 3.52 4.93 -9.86
N ILE A 25 4.15 6.11 -9.83
CA ILE A 25 4.22 7.01 -10.99
C ILE A 25 5.02 6.38 -12.13
N ARG A 26 6.15 5.72 -11.82
CA ARG A 26 6.97 5.01 -12.81
C ARG A 26 6.18 3.86 -13.45
N LEU A 27 5.44 3.08 -12.66
CA LEU A 27 4.58 2.00 -13.13
C LEU A 27 3.43 2.51 -14.00
N ALA A 28 2.77 3.60 -13.60
CA ALA A 28 1.72 4.23 -14.39
C ALA A 28 2.24 4.69 -15.77
N LYS A 29 3.42 5.31 -15.81
CA LYS A 29 4.07 5.73 -17.06
C LYS A 29 4.52 4.56 -17.94
N ALA A 30 4.94 3.45 -17.34
CA ALA A 30 5.50 2.31 -18.06
C ALA A 30 4.44 1.31 -18.55
N PHE A 31 3.35 1.12 -17.79
CA PHE A 31 2.37 0.05 -18.00
C PHE A 31 0.92 0.55 -18.10
N GLY A 32 0.69 1.86 -17.97
CA GLY A 32 -0.65 2.44 -17.93
C GLY A 32 -1.30 2.36 -16.54
N SER A 33 -2.60 2.65 -16.49
CA SER A 33 -3.33 2.90 -15.24
C SER A 33 -2.83 4.17 -14.50
N THR A 34 -3.23 4.36 -13.25
CA THR A 34 -2.88 5.54 -12.44
C THR A 34 -2.01 5.16 -11.25
N ALA A 35 -1.19 6.10 -10.76
CA ALA A 35 -0.34 5.87 -9.59
C ALA A 35 -1.17 5.49 -8.35
N GLU A 36 -2.36 6.08 -8.18
CA GLU A 36 -3.29 5.75 -7.10
C GLU A 36 -3.80 4.32 -7.21
N THR A 37 -3.98 3.80 -8.43
CA THR A 37 -4.38 2.41 -8.64
C THR A 37 -3.30 1.45 -8.15
N TRP A 38 -2.04 1.72 -8.49
CA TRP A 38 -0.90 0.94 -8.01
C TRP A 38 -0.74 1.02 -6.49
N LEU A 39 -0.91 2.20 -5.89
CA LEU A 39 -0.86 2.37 -4.44
C LEU A 39 -2.02 1.65 -3.73
N ARG A 40 -3.23 1.69 -4.29
CA ARG A 40 -4.37 0.92 -3.74
C ARG A 40 -4.09 -0.57 -3.70
N MET A 41 -3.45 -1.11 -4.74
CA MET A 41 -3.04 -2.52 -4.77
C MET A 41 -2.03 -2.84 -3.67
N GLN A 42 -1.04 -1.97 -3.46
CA GLN A 42 -0.06 -2.11 -2.37
C GLN A 42 -0.74 -2.10 -1.01
N VAL A 43 -1.62 -1.13 -0.75
CA VAL A 43 -2.36 -1.03 0.51
C VAL A 43 -3.23 -2.27 0.74
N ALA A 44 -3.90 -2.77 -0.29
CA ALA A 44 -4.71 -3.97 -0.18
C ALA A 44 -3.86 -5.21 0.17
N TYR A 45 -2.68 -5.34 -0.45
CA TYR A 45 -1.73 -6.40 -0.13
C TYR A 45 -1.22 -6.30 1.31
N ASP A 46 -0.78 -5.11 1.73
CA ASP A 46 -0.26 -4.86 3.08
C ASP A 46 -1.33 -5.13 4.14
N LEU A 47 -2.58 -4.74 3.88
CA LEU A 47 -3.70 -5.04 4.76
C LEU A 47 -3.98 -6.55 4.83
N ALA A 48 -3.96 -7.26 3.70
CA ALA A 48 -4.14 -8.71 3.69
C ALA A 48 -3.01 -9.44 4.43
N ALA A 49 -1.77 -8.94 4.35
CA ALA A 49 -0.65 -9.45 5.12
C ALA A 49 -0.80 -9.17 6.61
N ALA A 50 -1.13 -7.93 6.99
CA ALA A 50 -1.34 -7.53 8.38
C ALA A 50 -2.51 -8.29 9.04
N ARG A 51 -3.55 -8.61 8.27
CA ARG A 51 -4.69 -9.42 8.74
C ARG A 51 -4.29 -10.80 9.27
N LYS A 52 -3.18 -11.38 8.80
CA LYS A 52 -2.68 -12.67 9.30
C LYS A 52 -2.27 -12.61 10.77
N ASP A 53 -1.84 -11.45 11.23
CA ASP A 53 -1.40 -11.19 12.60
C ASP A 53 -2.36 -10.24 13.34
N GLU A 54 -3.59 -10.04 12.83
CA GLU A 54 -4.57 -9.08 13.37
C GLU A 54 -4.84 -9.29 14.86
N ASN A 55 -4.88 -10.55 15.29
CA ASN A 55 -5.09 -10.94 16.69
C ASN A 55 -3.99 -10.43 17.66
N LYS A 56 -2.81 -10.06 17.15
CA LYS A 56 -1.72 -9.49 17.94
C LYS A 56 -1.86 -7.97 18.11
N ILE A 57 -2.71 -7.31 17.32
CA ILE A 57 -2.93 -5.87 17.34
C ILE A 57 -3.91 -5.53 18.47
N LYS A 58 -3.38 -5.09 19.62
CA LYS A 58 -4.20 -4.71 20.79
C LYS A 58 -4.60 -3.24 20.71
N VAL A 59 -5.88 -2.97 20.43
CA VAL A 59 -6.44 -1.61 20.36
C VAL A 59 -7.59 -1.48 21.36
N ARG A 60 -7.59 -0.40 22.16
CA ARG A 60 -8.75 0.00 22.96
C ARG A 60 -9.62 0.91 22.11
N ARG A 61 -10.88 0.52 21.87
CA ARG A 61 -11.86 1.37 21.18
C ARG A 61 -12.18 2.56 22.07
N GLN A 62 -11.78 3.76 21.65
CA GLN A 62 -12.19 4.99 22.34
C GLN A 62 -13.65 5.29 21.96
N HIS A 63 -14.49 5.46 22.97
CA HIS A 63 -15.87 5.91 22.81
C HIS A 63 -15.83 7.45 22.67
N LEU A 64 -16.14 7.95 21.48
CA LEU A 64 -16.08 9.36 21.11
C LEU A 64 -17.41 10.08 21.41
N GLU A 65 -17.90 10.02 22.65
CA GLU A 65 -19.10 10.79 23.02
C GLU A 65 -18.81 12.10 23.78
N GLU A 66 -17.55 12.42 24.07
CA GLU A 66 -17.22 13.59 24.90
C GLU A 66 -16.67 14.82 24.13
N LEU A 67 -16.54 14.77 22.80
CA LEU A 67 -15.90 15.86 22.04
C LEU A 67 -16.86 16.91 21.46
N HIS A 68 -18.18 16.76 21.62
CA HIS A 68 -19.18 17.73 21.12
C HIS A 68 -19.89 18.53 22.22
N ALA A 69 -19.53 18.35 23.49
CA ALA A 69 -20.05 19.18 24.57
C ALA A 69 -19.02 20.26 24.93
N HIS A 70 -18.94 21.34 24.15
CA HIS A 70 -18.59 22.70 24.58
C HIS A 70 -18.67 23.69 23.41
#